data_AF-A0A524BEF0-F1
#
_entry.id   AF-A0A524BEF0-F1
#
_cell.length_a   1.000
_cell.length_b   1.000
_cell.length_c   1.000
_cell.angle_alpha   90.00
_cell.angle_beta   90.00
_cell.angle_gamma   90.00
#
_symmetry.space_group_name_H-M   'P 1'
#
loop_
_entity.id
_entity.type
_entity.pdbx_description
1 polymer ?
#
loop_
_entity_poly.entity_id
_entity_poly.type
_entity_poly.pdbx_seq_one_letter_code
_entity_poly.pdbx_strand_id
1 'polypeptide(L)'
;MPVVSDSAPVVSKIIAAPANLLAPELPAALETGFPAVDAEHRQLLACMRTQRGLCDGLYTRNDCSGCHAGQRQLCDNNLVSLLAFILEHFHTKEAAIRDSLLQIVDRELCEAHAEDHVEISTKVQEIVGALDPQRTVVLMRELDRLLRRRLESHIQMHDLVVARWMQREAAMFGQPPESAG
;
A
#
# COMPACT_ATOMS: atom_id res chain seq x y z
N MET A 1 -2.71 -2.32 -43.80
CA MET A 1 -1.75 -1.84 -42.78
C MET A 1 -2.18 -2.46 -41.45
N PRO A 2 -1.34 -3.27 -40.79
CA PRO A 2 -1.73 -3.95 -39.56
C PRO A 2 -1.63 -2.97 -38.38
N VAL A 3 -2.69 -2.91 -37.59
CA VAL A 3 -2.73 -2.23 -36.29
C VAL A 3 -2.05 -3.18 -35.30
N VAL A 4 -0.86 -2.81 -34.82
CA VAL A 4 -0.18 -3.55 -33.75
C VAL A 4 -0.88 -3.17 -32.44
N SER A 5 -1.62 -4.12 -31.88
CA SER A 5 -2.24 -4.03 -30.56
C SER A 5 -1.15 -4.18 -29.51
N ASP A 6 -0.80 -3.07 -28.86
CA ASP A 6 0.16 -3.06 -27.76
C ASP A 6 -0.57 -3.39 -26.46
N SER A 7 -0.92 -4.67 -26.30
CA SER A 7 -1.44 -5.23 -25.04
C SER A 7 -0.28 -5.80 -24.23
N ALA A 8 0.54 -4.91 -23.68
CA ALA A 8 1.43 -5.29 -22.58
C ALA A 8 0.60 -5.34 -21.28
N PRO A 9 0.75 -6.38 -20.44
CA PRO A 9 0.06 -6.44 -19.16
C PRO A 9 0.49 -5.25 -18.29
N VAL A 10 -0.48 -4.61 -17.63
CA VAL A 10 -0.36 -3.40 -16.77
C VAL A 10 0.47 -3.65 -15.48
N VAL A 11 1.33 -4.67 -15.47
CA VAL A 11 2.02 -5.21 -14.27
C VAL A 11 3.53 -4.93 -14.28
N SER A 12 3.98 -3.84 -14.92
CA SER A 12 5.41 -3.52 -14.91
C SER A 12 5.68 -2.03 -14.95
N LYS A 13 5.71 -1.44 -13.76
CA LYS A 13 6.52 -0.26 -13.41
C LYS A 13 6.57 -0.10 -11.88
N ILE A 14 7.33 -0.96 -11.21
CA ILE A 14 7.67 -0.77 -9.80
C ILE A 14 9.03 -0.08 -9.74
N ILE A 15 9.02 1.14 -9.19
CA ILE A 15 10.22 1.90 -8.86
C ILE A 15 10.97 1.13 -7.75
N ALA A 16 12.24 0.82 -7.98
CA ALA A 16 13.09 0.15 -7.01
C ALA A 16 13.26 1.01 -5.74
N ALA A 17 12.61 0.60 -4.65
CA ALA A 17 12.91 1.04 -3.29
C ALA A 17 14.14 0.26 -2.75
N PRO A 18 14.92 0.81 -1.79
CA PRO A 18 16.26 0.34 -1.48
C PRO A 18 16.30 -1.12 -1.03
N ALA A 19 17.16 -1.89 -1.69
CA ALA A 19 17.24 -3.34 -1.71
C ALA A 19 17.82 -4.01 -0.45
N ASN A 20 17.48 -3.57 0.78
CA ASN A 20 18.10 -4.20 1.95
C ASN A 20 17.31 -4.24 3.27
N LEU A 21 15.99 -4.36 3.21
CA LEU A 21 15.21 -4.85 4.35
C LEU A 21 14.68 -6.22 3.97
N LEU A 22 15.10 -7.26 4.71
CA LEU A 22 14.39 -8.54 4.75
C LEU A 22 12.90 -8.20 4.94
N ALA A 23 12.11 -8.35 3.88
CA ALA A 23 10.71 -8.06 3.94
C ALA A 23 10.13 -8.94 5.06
N PRO A 24 9.38 -8.37 6.01
CA PRO A 24 8.67 -9.16 7.00
C PRO A 24 7.94 -10.31 6.33
N GLU A 25 8.01 -11.49 6.93
CA GLU A 25 7.05 -12.53 6.60
C GLU A 25 5.65 -11.97 6.84
N LEU A 26 4.78 -12.12 5.84
CA LEU A 26 3.39 -11.67 5.93
C LEU A 26 2.70 -12.63 6.91
N PRO A 27 2.05 -12.14 7.97
CA PRO A 27 1.25 -13.02 8.82
C PRO A 27 0.22 -13.77 7.96
N ALA A 28 0.03 -15.07 8.19
CA ALA A 28 -0.89 -15.89 7.40
C ALA A 28 -2.33 -15.32 7.33
N ALA A 29 -2.76 -14.60 8.37
CA ALA A 29 -4.06 -13.91 8.40
C ALA A 29 -4.19 -12.75 7.40
N LEU A 30 -3.07 -12.25 6.86
CA LEU A 30 -2.99 -11.16 5.89
C LEU A 30 -2.62 -11.65 4.49
N GLU A 31 -2.33 -12.94 4.32
CA GLU A 31 -2.05 -13.52 3.00
C GLU A 31 -3.33 -13.57 2.17
N THR A 32 -3.32 -12.84 1.06
CA THR A 32 -4.42 -12.81 0.09
C THR A 32 -4.30 -13.94 -0.93
N GLY A 33 -3.09 -14.49 -1.09
CA GLY A 33 -2.74 -15.48 -2.10
C GLY A 33 -2.54 -14.87 -3.49
N PHE A 34 -2.67 -13.54 -3.64
CA PHE A 34 -2.37 -12.82 -4.87
C PHE A 34 -0.98 -12.18 -4.75
N PRO A 35 0.06 -12.69 -5.45
CA PRO A 35 1.46 -12.37 -5.15
C PRO A 35 1.81 -10.88 -5.16
N ALA A 36 1.19 -10.10 -6.05
CA ALA A 36 1.43 -8.67 -6.14
C ALA A 36 0.87 -7.91 -4.92
N VAL A 37 -0.35 -8.22 -4.50
CA VAL A 37 -0.98 -7.60 -3.31
C VAL A 37 -0.23 -8.01 -2.05
N ASP A 38 0.15 -9.29 -1.92
CA ASP A 38 0.94 -9.77 -0.79
C ASP A 38 2.34 -9.14 -0.73
N ALA A 39 2.94 -8.79 -1.88
CA ALA A 39 4.20 -8.05 -1.93
C ALA A 39 4.03 -6.62 -1.42
N GLU A 40 2.96 -5.93 -1.82
CA GLU A 40 2.65 -4.57 -1.36
C GLU A 40 2.35 -4.55 0.15
N HIS A 41 1.59 -5.51 0.67
CA HIS A 41 1.33 -5.63 2.11
C HIS A 41 2.62 -5.86 2.91
N ARG A 42 3.52 -6.73 2.41
CA ARG A 42 4.85 -6.93 3.01
C ARG A 42 5.66 -5.64 3.01
N GLN A 43 5.64 -4.90 1.91
CA GLN A 43 6.31 -3.61 1.80
C GLN A 43 5.73 -2.58 2.78
N LEU A 44 4.40 -2.50 2.91
CA LEU A 44 3.75 -1.63 3.88
C LEU A 44 4.18 -1.95 5.32
N LEU A 45 4.17 -3.23 5.69
CA LEU A 45 4.63 -3.70 7.00
C LEU A 45 6.12 -3.40 7.23
N ALA A 46 6.95 -3.56 6.20
CA ALA A 46 8.37 -3.20 6.26
C ALA A 46 8.54 -1.70 6.52
N CYS A 47 7.84 -0.84 5.78
CA CYS A 47 7.86 0.60 5.97
C CYS A 47 7.41 1.01 7.38
N MET A 48 6.33 0.40 7.89
CA MET A 48 5.87 0.65 9.26
C MET A 48 6.91 0.26 10.32
N ARG A 49 7.61 -0.88 10.13
CA ARG A 49 8.71 -1.29 11.04
C ARG A 49 9.88 -0.33 10.96
N THR A 50 10.29 0.04 9.75
CA THR A 50 11.36 1.00 9.51
C THR A 50 11.05 2.34 10.17
N GLN A 51 9.83 2.85 10.03
CA GLN A 51 9.41 4.10 10.67
C GLN A 51 9.59 4.06 12.20
N ARG A 52 9.23 2.93 12.83
CA ARG A 52 9.38 2.73 14.29
C ARG A 52 10.83 2.60 14.74
N GLY A 53 11.68 2.02 13.90
CA GLY A 53 13.11 1.85 14.19
C GLY A 53 13.94 3.10 13.90
N LEU A 54 13.51 3.94 12.95
CA LEU A 54 14.24 5.15 12.57
C LEU A 54 14.08 6.27 13.60
N CYS A 55 12.89 6.49 14.16
CA CYS A 55 12.64 7.63 15.03
C CYS A 55 12.83 7.30 16.52
N ASP A 56 14.00 7.65 17.05
CA ASP A 56 14.29 7.57 18.48
C ASP A 56 13.28 8.42 19.28
N GLY A 57 12.50 7.75 20.12
CA GLY A 57 11.46 8.39 20.92
C GLY A 57 10.15 8.65 20.17
N LEU A 58 9.83 7.86 19.13
CA LEU A 58 8.55 7.90 18.40
C LEU A 58 7.33 7.99 19.32
N TYR A 59 7.36 7.37 20.50
CA TYR A 59 6.25 7.37 21.46
C TYR A 59 6.49 8.23 22.71
N THR A 60 7.68 8.81 22.87
CA THR A 60 8.07 9.53 24.10
C THR A 60 8.32 11.03 23.89
N ARG A 61 8.73 11.45 22.69
CA ARG A 61 8.99 12.85 22.36
C ARG A 61 7.72 13.57 21.92
N ASN A 62 7.61 14.86 22.22
CA ASN A 62 6.48 15.69 21.78
C ASN A 62 6.77 16.42 20.46
N ASP A 63 8.04 16.60 20.11
CA ASP A 63 8.50 17.28 18.89
C ASP A 63 9.93 16.83 18.53
N CYS A 64 10.47 17.42 17.46
CA CYS A 64 11.82 17.18 16.96
C CYS A 64 12.83 18.30 17.28
N SER A 65 12.54 19.16 18.27
CA SER A 65 13.43 20.27 18.66
C SER A 65 14.79 19.78 19.15
N GLY A 66 14.82 18.67 19.90
CA GLY A 66 16.04 18.02 20.38
C GLY A 66 16.71 17.05 19.41
N CYS A 67 16.22 16.91 18.17
CA CYS A 67 16.86 16.07 17.16
C CYS A 67 18.04 16.80 16.51
N HIS A 68 19.06 16.09 16.04
CA HIS A 68 20.03 16.68 15.10
C HIS A 68 19.44 16.72 13.69
N ALA A 69 19.98 17.59 12.83
CA ALA A 69 19.44 17.83 11.49
C ALA A 69 19.35 16.56 10.62
N GLY A 70 20.41 15.73 10.64
CA GLY A 70 20.42 14.47 9.89
C GLY A 70 19.30 13.49 10.31
N GLN A 71 18.98 13.41 11.60
CA GLN A 71 17.91 12.55 12.11
C GLN A 71 16.54 13.04 11.65
N ARG A 72 16.30 14.37 11.70
CA ARG A 72 15.06 14.95 11.21
C ARG A 72 14.86 14.65 9.74
N GLN A 73 15.87 14.91 8.93
CA GLN A 73 15.82 14.67 7.49
C GLN A 73 15.56 13.19 7.17
N LEU A 74 16.17 12.26 7.91
CA LEU A 74 15.94 10.83 7.72
C LEU A 74 14.49 10.44 8.04
N CYS A 75 13.95 10.92 9.16
CA CYS A 75 12.56 10.72 9.54
C CYS A 75 11.58 11.35 8.54
N ASP A 76 11.84 12.59 8.10
CA ASP A 76 11.01 13.32 7.15
C ASP A 76 10.94 12.59 5.80
N ASN A 77 12.10 12.21 5.26
CA ASN A 77 12.17 11.48 4.00
C ASN A 77 11.44 10.14 4.08
N ASN A 78 11.56 9.43 5.20
CA ASN A 78 10.86 8.17 5.40
C ASN A 78 9.34 8.37 5.49
N LEU A 79 8.89 9.40 6.23
CA LEU A 79 7.48 9.76 6.34
C LEU A 79 6.88 10.07 4.97
N VAL A 80 7.51 10.96 4.20
CA VAL A 80 7.05 11.33 2.85
C VAL A 80 7.00 10.11 1.92
N SER A 81 8.04 9.27 1.97
CA SER A 81 8.11 8.06 1.13
C SER A 81 6.97 7.07 1.47
N LEU A 82 6.63 6.91 2.75
CA LEU A 82 5.54 6.04 3.18
C LEU A 82 4.17 6.62 2.80
N LEU A 83 3.96 7.93 2.96
CA LEU A 83 2.72 8.59 2.54
C LEU A 83 2.48 8.41 1.03
N ALA A 84 3.52 8.60 0.21
CA ALA A 84 3.44 8.37 -1.23
C ALA A 84 3.14 6.91 -1.57
N PHE A 85 3.80 5.96 -0.91
CA PHE A 85 3.55 4.53 -1.11
C PHE A 85 2.10 4.13 -0.82
N ILE A 86 1.49 4.66 0.25
CA ILE A 86 0.09 4.35 0.61
C ILE A 86 -0.87 4.81 -0.49
N LEU A 87 -0.67 6.02 -1.02
CA LEU A 87 -1.53 6.54 -2.09
C LEU A 87 -1.38 5.74 -3.39
N GLU A 88 -0.15 5.37 -3.74
CA GLU A 88 0.12 4.55 -4.93
C GLU A 88 -0.48 3.14 -4.81
N HIS A 89 -0.41 2.54 -3.61
CA HIS A 89 -1.01 1.24 -3.32
C HIS A 89 -2.52 1.25 -3.55
N PHE A 90 -3.22 2.29 -3.04
CA PHE A 90 -4.66 2.44 -3.24
C PHE A 90 -5.01 2.66 -4.71
N HIS A 91 -4.27 3.53 -5.39
CA HIS A 91 -4.47 3.80 -6.82
C HIS A 91 -4.31 2.53 -7.67
N THR A 92 -3.26 1.76 -7.42
CA THR A 92 -2.99 0.50 -8.14
C THR A 92 -4.10 -0.53 -7.91
N LYS A 93 -4.58 -0.69 -6.67
CA LYS A 93 -5.68 -1.60 -6.35
C LYS A 93 -7.00 -1.18 -6.98
N GLU A 94 -7.35 0.10 -6.90
CA GLU A 94 -8.59 0.61 -7.49
C GLU A 94 -8.59 0.49 -9.01
N ALA A 95 -7.44 0.68 -9.66
CA ALA A 95 -7.27 0.40 -11.08
C ALA A 95 -7.52 -1.08 -11.38
N ALA A 96 -6.90 -1.98 -10.62
CA ALA A 96 -7.10 -3.43 -10.79
C ALA A 96 -8.56 -3.86 -10.57
N ILE A 97 -9.26 -3.29 -9.58
CA ILE A 97 -10.69 -3.56 -9.34
C ILE A 97 -11.54 -3.05 -10.51
N ARG A 98 -11.24 -1.85 -11.02
CA ARG A 98 -11.96 -1.24 -12.15
C ARG A 98 -11.79 -2.02 -13.45
N ASP A 99 -10.61 -2.58 -13.67
CA ASP A 99 -10.28 -3.39 -14.85
C ASP A 99 -10.82 -4.82 -14.72
N SER A 100 -11.34 -5.20 -13.55
CA SER A 100 -11.96 -6.50 -13.28
C SER A 100 -13.48 -6.48 -13.49
N LEU A 101 -14.10 -7.66 -13.63
CA LEU A 101 -15.56 -7.79 -13.66
C LEU A 101 -16.24 -7.59 -12.29
N LEU A 102 -15.48 -7.35 -11.22
CA LEU A 102 -16.02 -7.31 -9.85
C LEU A 102 -17.07 -6.21 -9.67
N GLN A 103 -16.89 -5.03 -10.27
CA GLN A 103 -17.85 -3.93 -10.13
C GLN A 103 -19.24 -4.26 -10.70
N ILE A 104 -19.31 -5.17 -11.68
CA ILE A 104 -20.58 -5.62 -12.28
C ILE A 104 -21.27 -6.63 -11.36
N VAL A 105 -20.49 -7.44 -10.64
CA VAL A 105 -20.97 -8.56 -9.85
C VAL A 105 -21.30 -8.14 -8.41
N ASP A 106 -20.46 -7.29 -7.81
CA ASP A 106 -20.60 -6.83 -6.44
C ASP A 106 -20.14 -5.37 -6.32
N ARG A 107 -21.05 -4.47 -6.71
CA ARG A 107 -20.80 -3.02 -6.67
C ARG A 107 -20.65 -2.50 -5.24
N GLU A 108 -21.45 -3.02 -4.30
CA GLU A 108 -21.44 -2.57 -2.90
C GLU A 108 -20.10 -2.88 -2.24
N LEU A 109 -19.51 -4.05 -2.49
CA LEU A 109 -18.15 -4.36 -2.02
C LEU A 109 -17.11 -3.38 -2.57
N CYS A 110 -17.19 -3.04 -3.86
CA CYS A 110 -16.25 -2.12 -4.49
C CYS A 110 -16.39 -0.69 -3.97
N GLU A 111 -17.63 -0.23 -3.75
CA GLU A 111 -17.92 1.07 -3.16
C GLU A 111 -17.39 1.14 -1.72
N ALA A 112 -17.66 0.12 -0.90
CA ALA A 112 -17.13 0.05 0.46
C ALA A 112 -15.59 0.01 0.50
N HIS A 113 -14.95 -0.72 -0.42
CA HIS A 113 -13.49 -0.75 -0.57
C HIS A 113 -12.91 0.65 -0.87
N ALA A 114 -13.50 1.35 -1.84
CA ALA A 114 -13.10 2.70 -2.23
C ALA A 114 -13.37 3.73 -1.12
N GLU A 115 -14.46 3.62 -0.37
CA GLU A 115 -14.76 4.49 0.77
C GLU A 115 -13.70 4.36 1.87
N ASP A 116 -13.26 3.14 2.17
CA ASP A 116 -12.19 2.87 3.13
C ASP A 116 -10.86 3.51 2.68
N HIS A 117 -10.53 3.41 1.39
CA HIS A 117 -9.38 4.10 0.80
C HIS A 117 -9.50 5.62 0.89
N VAL A 118 -10.68 6.20 0.63
CA VAL A 118 -10.92 7.63 0.75
C VAL A 118 -10.70 8.11 2.18
N GLU A 119 -11.19 7.37 3.18
CA GLU A 119 -11.00 7.73 4.59
C GLU A 119 -9.51 7.77 4.97
N ILE A 120 -8.76 6.75 4.58
CA ILE A 120 -7.31 6.67 4.87
C ILE A 120 -6.56 7.76 4.09
N SER A 121 -6.88 7.95 2.80
CA SER A 121 -6.27 8.96 1.94
C SER A 121 -6.50 10.38 2.46
N THR A 122 -7.69 10.66 2.99
CA THR A 122 -8.01 11.95 3.63
C THR A 122 -7.07 12.20 4.81
N LYS A 123 -6.85 11.20 5.67
CA LYS A 123 -5.90 11.32 6.78
C LYS A 123 -4.44 11.44 6.32
N VAL A 124 -4.06 10.75 5.25
CA VAL A 124 -2.74 10.90 4.63
C VAL A 124 -2.55 12.33 4.12
N GLN A 125 -3.56 12.91 3.46
CA GLN A 125 -3.51 14.30 2.97
C GLN A 125 -3.46 15.33 4.10
N GLU A 126 -4.19 15.11 5.20
CA GLU A 126 -4.08 15.94 6.41
C GLU A 126 -2.65 15.94 6.96
N ILE A 127 -1.99 14.77 7.00
CA ILE A 127 -0.59 14.64 7.42
C ILE A 127 0.35 15.37 6.46
N VAL A 128 0.15 15.22 5.15
CA VAL A 128 0.93 15.93 4.12
C VAL A 128 0.79 17.46 4.28
N GLY A 129 -0.43 17.95 4.49
CA GLY A 129 -0.69 19.38 4.71
C GLY A 129 -0.09 19.93 6.01
N ALA A 130 0.24 19.05 6.96
CA ALA A 130 0.82 19.41 8.25
C ALA A 130 2.34 19.19 8.32
N LEU A 131 3.01 18.81 7.22
CA LEU A 131 4.45 18.54 7.18
C LEU A 131 5.26 19.73 7.69
N ASP A 132 6.00 19.49 8.76
CA ASP A 132 6.89 20.43 9.43
C ASP A 132 8.02 19.62 10.09
N PRO A 133 9.31 19.91 9.82
CA PRO A 133 10.44 19.21 10.43
C PRO A 133 10.46 19.22 11.97
N GLN A 134 9.77 20.17 12.62
CA GLN A 134 9.63 20.17 14.08
C GLN A 134 8.55 19.20 14.57
N ARG A 135 7.59 18.86 13.71
CA ARG A 135 6.43 18.00 14.03
C ARG A 135 6.55 16.58 13.50
N THR A 136 7.62 16.24 12.78
CA THR A 136 7.84 14.93 12.16
C THR A 136 7.48 13.75 13.06
N VAL A 137 7.96 13.74 14.32
CA VAL A 137 7.68 12.64 15.27
C VAL A 137 6.20 12.51 15.60
N VAL A 138 5.46 13.61 15.64
CA VAL A 138 4.02 13.64 15.89
C VAL A 138 3.29 13.06 14.68
N LEU A 139 3.63 13.51 13.48
CA LEU A 139 3.04 13.07 12.23
C LEU A 139 3.31 11.58 11.96
N MET A 140 4.54 11.11 12.21
CA MET A 140 4.89 9.68 12.15
C MET A 140 4.02 8.87 13.13
N ARG A 141 3.80 9.36 14.35
CA ARG A 141 2.96 8.67 15.34
C ARG A 141 1.49 8.63 14.92
N GLU A 142 0.98 9.70 14.32
CA GLU A 142 -0.37 9.76 13.76
C GLU A 142 -0.54 8.74 12.64
N LEU A 143 0.42 8.68 11.70
CA LEU A 143 0.43 7.69 10.62
C LEU A 143 0.52 6.26 11.15
N ASP A 144 1.40 5.98 12.11
CA ASP A 144 1.53 4.64 12.70
C ASP A 144 0.23 4.18 13.37
N ARG A 145 -0.45 5.08 14.08
CA ARG A 145 -1.75 4.79 14.71
C ARG A 145 -2.85 4.57 13.67
N LEU A 146 -2.87 5.37 12.60
CA LEU A 146 -3.80 5.19 11.49
C LEU A 146 -3.62 3.80 10.87
N LEU A 147 -2.39 3.47 10.46
CA LEU A 147 -2.08 2.22 9.78
C LEU A 147 -2.33 1.01 10.69
N ARG A 148 -1.93 1.03 11.97
CA ARG A 148 -2.20 -0.08 12.89
C ARG A 148 -3.69 -0.36 13.08
N ARG A 149 -4.53 0.68 13.13
CA ARG A 149 -5.98 0.51 13.35
C ARG A 149 -6.69 0.00 12.10
N ARG A 150 -6.24 0.43 10.92
CA ARG A 150 -6.95 0.19 9.66
C ARG A 150 -6.43 -1.01 8.87
N LEU A 151 -5.13 -1.29 8.95
CA LEU A 151 -4.51 -2.27 8.06
C LEU A 151 -5.10 -3.68 8.22
N GLU A 152 -5.24 -4.16 9.46
CA GLU A 152 -5.73 -5.52 9.69
C GLU A 152 -7.20 -5.67 9.27
N SER A 153 -8.07 -4.73 9.66
CA SER A 153 -9.48 -4.77 9.30
C SER A 153 -9.70 -4.60 7.80
N HIS A 154 -8.97 -3.67 7.15
CA HIS A 154 -9.07 -3.43 5.71
C HIS A 154 -8.63 -4.65 4.92
N ILE A 155 -7.48 -5.26 5.26
CA ILE A 155 -7.02 -6.46 4.56
C ILE A 155 -8.06 -7.58 4.68
N GLN A 156 -8.56 -7.82 5.90
CA GLN A 156 -9.48 -8.94 6.16
C GLN A 156 -10.85 -8.74 5.51
N MET A 157 -11.41 -7.53 5.57
CA MET A 157 -12.75 -7.24 5.04
C MET A 157 -12.77 -7.05 3.53
N HIS A 158 -11.70 -6.49 2.97
CA HIS A 158 -11.71 -5.95 1.62
C HIS A 158 -10.70 -6.68 0.72
N ASP A 159 -9.40 -6.62 1.03
CA ASP A 159 -8.36 -7.15 0.14
C ASP A 159 -8.45 -8.67 -0.05
N LEU A 160 -8.77 -9.44 1.00
CA LEU A 160 -8.96 -10.88 0.88
C LEU A 160 -10.08 -11.24 -0.09
N VAL A 161 -11.18 -10.48 -0.07
CA VAL A 161 -12.35 -10.75 -0.93
C VAL A 161 -12.04 -10.39 -2.37
N VAL A 162 -11.43 -9.23 -2.60
CA VAL A 162 -11.00 -8.76 -3.92
C VAL A 162 -9.97 -9.71 -4.53
N ALA A 163 -8.95 -10.12 -3.77
CA ALA A 163 -7.92 -11.03 -4.27
C ALA A 163 -8.48 -12.40 -4.67
N ARG A 164 -9.39 -12.95 -3.86
CA ARG A 164 -10.09 -14.21 -4.19
C ARG A 164 -10.95 -14.07 -5.44
N TRP A 165 -11.57 -12.90 -5.67
CA TRP A 165 -12.26 -12.62 -6.91
C TRP A 165 -11.29 -12.65 -8.10
N MET A 166 -10.21 -11.88 -8.04
CA MET A 166 -9.22 -11.78 -9.11
C MET A 166 -8.59 -13.13 -9.45
N GLN A 167 -8.32 -13.98 -8.46
CA GLN A 167 -7.84 -15.35 -8.68
C GLN A 167 -8.86 -16.21 -9.45
N ARG A 168 -10.14 -16.12 -9.10
CA ARG A 168 -11.21 -16.87 -9.80
C ARG A 168 -11.39 -16.38 -11.23
N GLU A 169 -11.35 -15.07 -11.42
CA GLU A 169 -11.42 -14.45 -12.75
C GLU A 169 -10.23 -14.89 -13.63
N ALA A 170 -9.01 -14.84 -13.09
CA ALA A 170 -7.81 -15.32 -13.78
C ALA A 170 -7.89 -16.81 -14.11
N ALA A 171 -8.48 -17.65 -13.24
CA ALA A 171 -8.68 -19.08 -13.52
C ALA A 171 -9.76 -19.34 -14.59
N MET A 172 -10.78 -18.48 -14.69
CA MET A 172 -11.86 -18.63 -15.67
C MET A 172 -11.49 -18.10 -17.06
N PHE A 173 -10.69 -17.04 -17.13
CA PHE A 173 -10.38 -16.33 -18.38
C PHE A 173 -8.89 -16.36 -18.77
N GLY A 174 -8.02 -16.91 -17.93
CA GLY A 174 -6.61 -17.14 -18.27
C GLY A 174 -6.47 -18.26 -19.28
N GLN A 175 -6.11 -17.94 -20.52
CA GLN A 175 -5.80 -18.92 -21.55
C GLN A 175 -4.68 -19.87 -21.08
N PRO A 176 -4.77 -21.19 -21.34
CA PRO A 176 -3.58 -22.04 -21.28
C PRO A 176 -2.56 -21.53 -22.31
N PRO A 177 -1.25 -21.60 -22.02
CA PRO A 177 -0.25 -21.27 -23.03
C PRO A 177 -0.50 -22.16 -24.25
N GLU A 178 -0.67 -21.53 -25.42
CA GLU A 178 -0.64 -22.26 -26.70
C GLU A 178 0.67 -23.03 -26.73
N SER A 179 0.57 -24.35 -26.60
CA SER A 179 1.67 -25.27 -26.88
C SER A 179 1.99 -25.14 -28.37
N ALA A 180 3.01 -24.34 -28.68
CA ALA A 180 3.62 -24.33 -30.00
C ALA A 180 4.14 -25.74 -30.30
N GLY A 181 3.46 -26.42 -31.22
CA GLY A 181 3.93 -27.63 -31.88
C GLY A 181 4.90 -27.33 -33.01
#